data_AF-A0A0A2F6F9-F1
#
_entry.id   AF-A0A0A2F6F9-F1
#
_cell.length_a   1.000
_cell.length_b   1.000
_cell.length_c   1.000
_cell.angle_alpha   90.00
_cell.angle_beta   90.00
_cell.angle_gamma   90.00
#
_symmetry.space_group_name_H-M   'P 1'
#
loop_
_entity.id
_entity.type
_entity.pdbx_description
1 polymer ?
#
loop_
_entity_poly.entity_id
_entity_poly.type
_entity_poly.pdbx_seq_one_letter_code
_entity_poly.pdbx_strand_id
1 'polypeptide(L)'
;MFMFGCSSTHKYNSNDHNMSLGQIHELQVRNFSEIPKDLLENMDKMGVDNSSILNDYEGRYLNFIFKIDPQDFNLVGKKVGFLGSKIDYFNDTRSTDRNFTTVGGSSLYIFDATQKVESGGYDAAITYWNKFSLPTEEVVKRLSKKH
;
A
#
# COMPACT_ATOMS: atom_id res chain seq x y z
N MET A 1 18.66 31.79 -22.92
CA MET A 1 17.97 30.61 -23.49
C MET A 1 18.45 29.41 -22.70
N PHE A 2 17.79 29.12 -21.58
CA PHE A 2 18.20 28.04 -20.67
C PHE A 2 17.46 26.76 -21.06
N MET A 3 18.18 25.81 -21.64
CA MET A 3 17.72 24.44 -21.82
C MET A 3 17.73 23.74 -20.46
N PHE A 4 16.56 23.42 -19.92
CA PHE A 4 16.45 22.41 -18.87
C PHE A 4 16.31 21.05 -19.55
N GLY A 5 17.42 20.32 -19.60
CA GLY A 5 17.43 18.91 -19.98
C GLY A 5 16.63 18.11 -18.97
N CYS A 6 15.62 17.38 -19.45
CA CYS A 6 14.85 16.42 -18.68
C CYS A 6 15.80 15.40 -18.04
N SER A 7 15.82 15.34 -16.70
CA SER A 7 16.56 14.33 -15.97
C SER A 7 15.92 12.96 -16.18
N SER A 8 16.76 12.02 -16.58
CA SER A 8 16.46 10.63 -16.87
C SER A 8 15.77 9.93 -15.69
N THR A 9 14.77 9.10 -15.98
CA THR A 9 14.21 8.12 -15.06
C THR A 9 15.32 7.20 -14.54
N HIS A 10 15.67 7.32 -13.26
CA HIS A 10 16.50 6.32 -12.59
C HIS A 10 15.67 5.03 -12.42
N LYS A 11 15.76 4.12 -13.39
CA LYS A 11 15.54 2.70 -13.15
C LYS A 11 16.76 2.21 -12.37
N TYR A 12 16.61 2.03 -11.07
CA TYR A 12 17.60 1.29 -10.29
C TYR A 12 17.43 -0.19 -10.62
N ASN A 13 18.38 -0.73 -11.39
CA ASN A 13 18.46 -2.15 -11.72
C ASN A 13 19.63 -2.74 -10.91
N SER A 14 19.33 -3.35 -9.77
CA SER A 14 20.27 -4.22 -9.07
C SER A 14 19.96 -5.66 -9.43
N ASN A 15 20.77 -6.23 -10.33
CA ASN A 15 20.88 -7.68 -10.45
C ASN A 15 21.79 -8.16 -9.32
N ASP A 16 21.27 -8.94 -8.37
CA ASP A 16 22.02 -9.96 -7.64
C ASP A 16 21.04 -10.96 -6.97
N HIS A 17 21.18 -12.22 -7.40
CA HIS A 17 20.67 -13.47 -6.79
C HIS A 17 19.16 -13.66 -6.51
N ASN A 18 18.58 -14.59 -7.27
CA ASN A 18 17.27 -15.22 -7.08
C ASN A 18 17.08 -15.81 -5.66
N MET A 19 16.57 -14.99 -4.75
CA MET A 19 15.56 -15.35 -3.76
C MET A 19 14.46 -14.31 -3.94
N SER A 20 13.22 -14.76 -4.19
CA SER A 20 12.05 -13.93 -4.46
C SER A 20 11.89 -12.82 -3.42
N LEU A 21 12.50 -11.65 -3.59
CA LEU A 21 12.25 -10.49 -2.74
C LEU A 21 10.81 -10.03 -2.98
N GLY A 22 9.99 -9.99 -1.93
CA GLY A 22 8.66 -9.39 -1.95
C GLY A 22 8.59 -8.05 -2.70
N GLN A 23 7.45 -7.79 -3.32
CA GLN A 23 7.26 -6.65 -4.23
C GLN A 23 6.81 -5.40 -3.47
N ILE A 24 7.47 -4.28 -3.71
CA ILE A 24 7.10 -2.97 -3.15
C ILE A 24 6.40 -2.15 -4.23
N HIS A 25 5.18 -1.70 -3.94
CA HIS A 25 4.37 -0.85 -4.81
C HIS A 25 4.18 0.51 -4.14
N GLU A 26 4.74 1.55 -4.75
CA GLU A 26 4.52 2.93 -4.34
C GLU A 26 3.14 3.41 -4.80
N LEU A 27 2.53 4.32 -4.03
CA LEU A 27 1.26 4.95 -4.36
C LEU A 27 1.26 5.55 -5.78
N GLN A 28 0.35 5.08 -6.63
CA GLN A 28 0.25 5.48 -8.04
C GLN A 28 -0.84 6.52 -8.29
N VAL A 29 -1.95 6.47 -7.54
CA VAL A 29 -3.06 7.41 -7.67
C VAL A 29 -3.03 8.40 -6.52
N ARG A 30 -2.93 9.70 -6.84
CA ARG A 30 -2.79 10.76 -5.83
C ARG A 30 -4.05 11.59 -5.65
N ASN A 31 -4.82 11.79 -6.70
CA ASN A 31 -6.00 12.66 -6.69
C ASN A 31 -7.27 11.83 -6.73
N PHE A 32 -8.30 12.26 -6.00
CA PHE A 32 -9.60 11.58 -6.02
C PHE A 32 -10.32 11.70 -7.36
N SER A 33 -10.00 12.71 -8.17
CA SER A 33 -10.55 12.84 -9.52
C SER A 33 -10.19 11.67 -10.44
N GLU A 34 -9.15 10.91 -10.11
CA GLU A 34 -8.74 9.71 -10.82
C GLU A 34 -9.43 8.45 -10.29
N ILE A 35 -10.06 8.51 -9.11
CA ILE A 35 -10.67 7.37 -8.44
C ILE A 35 -12.12 7.21 -8.91
N PRO A 36 -12.55 5.99 -9.29
CA PRO A 36 -13.92 5.70 -9.65
C PRO A 36 -14.92 6.15 -8.58
N LYS A 37 -16.01 6.75 -9.04
CA LYS A 37 -17.04 7.32 -8.17
C LYS A 37 -17.64 6.29 -7.21
N ASP A 38 -17.79 5.05 -7.65
CA ASP A 38 -18.30 3.96 -6.81
C ASP A 38 -17.38 3.64 -5.63
N LEU A 39 -16.05 3.75 -5.78
CA LEU A 39 -15.12 3.59 -4.67
C LEU A 39 -15.21 4.78 -3.69
N LEU A 40 -15.35 5.99 -4.21
CA LEU A 40 -15.48 7.21 -3.39
C LEU A 40 -16.79 7.26 -2.60
N GLU A 41 -17.90 6.80 -3.18
CA GLU A 41 -19.21 6.77 -2.51
C GLU A 41 -19.29 5.75 -1.36
N ASN A 42 -18.36 4.78 -1.31
CA ASN A 42 -18.33 3.73 -0.29
C ASN A 42 -17.19 3.90 0.73
N MET A 43 -16.64 5.11 0.87
CA MET A 43 -15.54 5.39 1.81
C MET A 43 -15.92 5.24 3.29
N ASP A 44 -17.21 5.35 3.61
CA ASP A 44 -17.77 5.09 4.93
C ASP A 44 -17.63 3.60 5.35
N LYS A 45 -17.49 2.70 4.38
CA LYS A 45 -17.37 1.25 4.59
C LYS A 45 -15.94 0.76 4.75
N MET A 46 -14.96 1.66 4.66
CA MET A 46 -13.55 1.38 4.87
C MET A 46 -13.11 1.75 6.29
N GLY A 47 -12.25 0.91 6.89
CA GLY A 47 -11.76 1.12 8.26
C GLY A 47 -12.84 1.03 9.32
N VAL A 48 -13.89 0.24 9.09
CA VAL A 48 -15.01 0.05 10.01
C VAL A 48 -14.68 -0.88 11.18
N ASP A 49 -13.59 -1.61 11.08
CA ASP A 49 -13.10 -2.55 12.09
C ASP A 49 -11.56 -2.54 12.20
N ASN A 50 -11.07 -3.25 13.21
CA ASN A 50 -9.65 -3.51 13.42
C ASN A 50 -9.19 -4.84 12.81
N SER A 51 -10.00 -5.47 11.94
CA SER A 51 -9.62 -6.74 11.32
C SER A 51 -8.41 -6.54 10.42
N SER A 52 -7.43 -7.43 10.55
CA SER A 52 -6.31 -7.49 9.60
C SER A 52 -6.73 -8.03 8.23
N ILE A 53 -7.89 -8.69 8.14
CA ILE A 53 -8.45 -9.12 6.86
C ILE A 53 -9.18 -7.94 6.23
N LEU A 54 -8.78 -7.58 5.01
CA LEU A 54 -9.42 -6.49 4.28
C LEU A 54 -10.81 -6.91 3.79
N ASN A 55 -11.78 -6.03 3.99
CA ASN A 55 -13.10 -6.19 3.38
C ASN A 55 -13.07 -5.81 1.88
N ASP A 56 -14.18 -6.06 1.18
CA ASP A 56 -14.29 -5.80 -0.26
C ASP A 56 -13.98 -4.35 -0.65
N TYR A 57 -14.47 -3.37 0.13
CA TYR A 57 -14.31 -1.95 -0.17
C TYR A 57 -12.86 -1.51 0.03
N GLU A 58 -12.25 -1.93 1.14
CA GLU A 58 -10.84 -1.66 1.46
C GLU A 58 -9.91 -2.28 0.42
N GLY A 59 -10.09 -3.55 0.10
CA GLY A 59 -9.25 -4.26 -0.86
C GLY A 59 -9.36 -3.67 -2.28
N ARG A 60 -10.57 -3.35 -2.74
CA ARG A 60 -10.77 -2.73 -4.07
C ARG A 60 -10.15 -1.34 -4.16
N TYR A 61 -10.33 -0.51 -3.13
CA TYR A 61 -9.71 0.81 -3.06
C TYR A 61 -8.19 0.71 -3.10
N LEU A 62 -7.61 -0.17 -2.29
CA LEU A 62 -6.15 -0.34 -2.23
C LEU A 62 -5.58 -0.89 -3.55
N ASN A 63 -6.23 -1.90 -4.17
CA ASN A 63 -5.85 -2.36 -5.50
C ASN A 63 -5.81 -1.21 -6.51
N PHE A 64 -6.83 -0.34 -6.47
CA PHE A 64 -6.93 0.79 -7.38
C PHE A 64 -5.80 1.81 -7.19
N ILE A 65 -5.57 2.30 -5.96
CA ILE A 65 -4.60 3.38 -5.73
C ILE A 65 -3.14 2.96 -5.92
N PHE A 66 -2.85 1.65 -5.77
CA PHE A 66 -1.53 1.06 -6.05
C PHE A 66 -1.43 0.50 -7.47
N LYS A 67 -2.51 0.53 -8.26
CA LYS A 67 -2.60 -0.08 -9.61
C LYS A 67 -2.20 -1.56 -9.64
N ILE A 68 -2.69 -2.32 -8.67
CA ILE A 68 -2.52 -3.78 -8.64
C ILE A 68 -3.58 -4.42 -9.52
N ASP A 69 -3.18 -5.28 -10.45
CA ASP A 69 -4.11 -6.10 -11.21
C ASP A 69 -4.70 -7.20 -10.30
N PRO A 70 -6.02 -7.23 -10.06
CA PRO A 70 -6.64 -8.27 -9.24
C PRO A 70 -6.48 -9.70 -9.78
N GLN A 71 -6.11 -9.86 -11.06
CA GLN A 71 -5.77 -11.18 -11.62
C GLN A 71 -4.41 -11.69 -11.13
N ASP A 72 -3.46 -10.77 -10.90
CA ASP A 72 -2.12 -11.09 -10.39
C ASP A 72 -2.14 -11.21 -8.87
N PHE A 73 -2.71 -10.21 -8.19
CA PHE A 73 -2.83 -10.20 -6.74
C PHE A 73 -4.02 -9.37 -6.27
N ASN A 74 -5.08 -10.01 -5.79
CA ASN A 74 -6.23 -9.31 -5.24
C ASN A 74 -6.09 -9.12 -3.71
N LEU A 75 -6.09 -7.87 -3.25
CA LEU A 75 -6.08 -7.52 -1.82
C LEU A 75 -7.38 -7.83 -1.07
N VAL A 76 -8.51 -8.01 -1.76
CA VAL A 76 -9.79 -8.34 -1.11
C VAL A 76 -9.67 -9.67 -0.35
N GLY A 77 -10.03 -9.65 0.94
CA GLY A 77 -9.96 -10.83 1.82
C GLY A 77 -8.54 -11.23 2.23
N LYS A 78 -7.51 -10.46 1.86
CA LYS A 78 -6.13 -10.72 2.28
C LYS A 78 -5.88 -10.19 3.69
N LYS A 79 -5.00 -10.88 4.41
CA LYS A 79 -4.52 -10.42 5.72
C LYS A 79 -3.43 -9.37 5.49
N VAL A 80 -3.74 -8.11 5.73
CA VAL A 80 -2.83 -6.97 5.46
C VAL A 80 -2.48 -6.24 6.76
N GLY A 81 -1.19 -6.08 7.00
CA GLY A 81 -0.66 -5.40 8.18
C GLY A 81 -0.47 -3.91 7.93
N PHE A 82 -1.05 -3.06 8.76
CA PHE A 82 -0.77 -1.61 8.72
C PHE A 82 0.34 -1.27 9.71
N LEU A 83 1.42 -0.63 9.23
CA LEU A 83 2.46 -0.04 10.09
C LEU A 83 1.95 1.29 10.65
N GLY A 84 1.03 1.15 11.59
CA GLY A 84 0.19 2.17 12.18
C GLY A 84 -1.14 1.53 12.56
N SER A 85 -2.24 2.23 12.31
CA SER A 85 -3.62 1.77 12.53
C SER A 85 -4.37 1.73 11.20
N LYS A 86 -5.07 0.63 10.95
CA LYS A 86 -5.97 0.49 9.79
C LYS A 86 -7.08 1.55 9.84
N ILE A 87 -7.67 1.74 11.03
CA ILE A 87 -8.71 2.74 11.26
C ILE A 87 -8.18 4.14 10.95
N ASP A 88 -6.97 4.47 11.42
CA ASP A 88 -6.39 5.81 11.20
C ASP A 88 -6.08 6.04 9.72
N TYR A 89 -5.53 5.03 9.03
CA TYR A 89 -5.30 5.10 7.59
C TYR A 89 -6.57 5.43 6.80
N PHE A 90 -7.69 4.76 7.11
CA PHE A 90 -8.95 5.00 6.41
C PHE A 90 -9.67 6.27 6.90
N ASN A 91 -9.46 6.71 8.14
CA ASN A 91 -9.85 8.04 8.60
C ASN A 91 -9.15 9.13 7.80
N ASP A 92 -7.82 9.00 7.63
CA ASP A 92 -7.03 9.92 6.81
C ASP A 92 -7.46 9.85 5.35
N THR A 93 -7.87 8.68 4.87
CA THR A 93 -8.40 8.51 3.51
C THR A 93 -9.67 9.34 3.32
N ARG A 94 -10.61 9.37 4.27
CA ARG A 94 -11.87 10.13 4.14
C ARG A 94 -11.83 11.58 4.63
N SER A 95 -10.69 12.04 5.13
CA SER A 95 -10.56 13.41 5.65
C SER A 95 -10.69 14.46 4.54
N THR A 96 -11.60 15.40 4.73
CA THR A 96 -11.82 16.55 3.83
C THR A 96 -10.68 17.56 3.89
N ASP A 97 -9.89 17.56 4.96
CA ASP A 97 -8.80 18.52 5.19
C ASP A 97 -7.61 18.30 4.25
N ARG A 98 -7.65 17.21 3.46
CA ARG A 98 -6.56 16.75 2.62
C ARG A 98 -6.73 17.11 1.14
N ASN A 99 -7.60 18.08 0.83
CA ASN A 99 -7.86 18.56 -0.53
C ASN A 99 -8.17 17.41 -1.51
N PHE A 100 -8.88 16.37 -1.05
CA PHE A 100 -9.24 15.19 -1.85
C PHE A 100 -8.03 14.46 -2.46
N THR A 101 -6.98 14.27 -1.66
CA THR A 101 -5.78 13.49 -2.02
C THR A 101 -5.66 12.21 -1.21
N THR A 102 -5.11 11.16 -1.82
CA THR A 102 -4.88 9.86 -1.16
C THR A 102 -3.81 9.96 -0.06
N VAL A 103 -3.78 8.99 0.86
CA VAL A 103 -2.82 8.96 1.99
C VAL A 103 -1.38 8.99 1.48
N GLY A 104 -0.68 10.09 1.76
CA GLY A 104 0.66 10.33 1.25
C GLY A 104 1.72 9.42 1.89
N GLY A 105 2.83 9.22 1.18
CA GLY A 105 3.91 8.36 1.67
C GLY A 105 3.47 6.91 1.88
N SER A 106 2.44 6.48 1.14
CA SER A 106 1.91 5.12 1.21
C SER A 106 2.68 4.18 0.30
N SER A 107 3.07 3.02 0.84
CA SER A 107 3.71 1.95 0.09
C SER A 107 3.10 0.61 0.51
N LEU A 108 2.83 -0.23 -0.48
CA LEU A 108 2.31 -1.59 -0.33
C LEU A 108 3.45 -2.60 -0.50
N TYR A 109 3.55 -3.56 0.40
CA TYR A 109 4.53 -4.64 0.39
C TYR A 109 3.78 -5.95 0.22
N ILE A 110 3.94 -6.62 -0.93
CA ILE A 110 3.37 -7.95 -1.16
C ILE A 110 4.42 -8.98 -0.77
N PHE A 111 4.06 -9.85 0.18
CA PHE A 111 5.00 -10.80 0.76
C PHE A 111 5.03 -12.12 0.00
N ASP A 112 6.23 -12.67 -0.15
CA ASP A 112 6.41 -14.06 -0.55
C ASP A 112 6.04 -15.03 0.59
N ALA A 113 6.13 -16.33 0.32
CA ALA A 113 5.78 -17.36 1.29
C ALA A 113 6.62 -17.31 2.58
N THR A 114 7.91 -16.98 2.49
CA THR A 114 8.82 -16.86 3.64
C THR A 114 8.48 -15.63 4.45
N GLN A 115 8.35 -14.47 3.81
CA GLN A 115 8.00 -13.20 4.45
C GLN A 115 6.62 -13.24 5.11
N LYS A 116 5.66 -13.96 4.50
CA LYS A 116 4.34 -14.21 5.08
C LYS A 116 4.45 -14.97 6.40
N VAL A 117 5.24 -16.05 6.45
CA VAL A 117 5.45 -16.80 7.69
C VAL A 117 6.13 -15.93 8.75
N GLU A 118 7.22 -15.25 8.38
CA GLU A 118 8.01 -14.43 9.30
C GLU A 118 7.22 -13.23 9.87
N SER A 119 6.30 -12.66 9.10
CA SER A 119 5.48 -11.52 9.54
C SER A 119 4.31 -11.90 10.47
N GLY A 120 4.05 -13.20 10.70
CA GLY A 120 2.88 -13.67 11.45
C GLY A 120 1.66 -13.99 10.57
N GLY A 121 1.92 -14.36 9.32
CA GLY A 121 0.92 -14.83 8.36
C GLY A 121 0.27 -13.74 7.52
N TYR A 122 0.82 -12.52 7.48
CA TYR A 122 0.30 -11.46 6.61
C TYR A 122 0.63 -11.75 5.15
N ASP A 123 -0.34 -11.53 4.27
CA ASP A 123 -0.15 -11.60 2.82
C ASP A 123 0.56 -10.35 2.28
N ALA A 124 0.32 -9.20 2.91
CA ALA A 124 0.91 -7.92 2.53
C ALA A 124 0.98 -6.95 3.72
N ALA A 125 1.64 -5.81 3.51
CA ALA A 125 1.69 -4.73 4.47
C ALA A 125 1.50 -3.37 3.80
N ILE A 126 0.93 -2.42 4.54
CA ILE A 126 0.85 -1.02 4.16
C ILE A 126 1.63 -0.19 5.17
N THR A 127 2.48 0.67 4.63
CA THR A 127 3.09 1.76 5.38
C THR A 127 2.58 3.07 4.83
N TYR A 128 2.54 4.13 5.64
CA TYR A 128 1.99 5.42 5.25
C TYR A 128 2.65 6.53 6.07
N TRP A 129 2.58 7.77 5.57
CA TRP A 129 3.29 8.94 6.12
C TRP A 129 4.82 8.82 6.14
N ASN A 130 5.37 7.89 5.36
CA ASN A 130 6.81 7.74 5.21
C ASN A 130 7.33 8.61 4.06
N LYS A 131 8.50 9.23 4.27
CA LYS A 131 9.19 9.97 3.20
C LYS A 131 9.80 9.04 2.15
N PHE A 132 10.21 7.85 2.57
CA PHE A 132 10.81 6.80 1.75
C PHE A 132 10.24 5.44 2.15
N SER A 133 10.16 4.50 1.23
CA SER A 133 9.83 3.11 1.56
C SER A 133 10.88 2.53 2.51
N LEU A 134 10.39 1.82 3.51
CA LEU A 134 11.21 1.04 4.43
C LEU A 134 11.72 -0.23 3.73
N PRO A 135 12.89 -0.78 4.12
CA PRO A 135 13.31 -2.12 3.70
C PRO A 135 12.26 -3.17 4.09
N THR A 136 12.00 -4.14 3.20
CA THR A 136 10.97 -5.17 3.44
C THR A 136 11.23 -5.97 4.71
N GLU A 137 12.49 -6.27 5.02
CA GLU A 137 12.90 -7.00 6.22
C GLU A 137 12.52 -6.23 7.49
N GLU A 138 12.61 -4.90 7.44
CA GLU A 138 12.19 -4.06 8.55
C GLU A 138 10.67 -4.08 8.73
N VAL A 139 9.91 -4.06 7.64
CA VAL A 139 8.44 -4.15 7.67
C VAL A 139 8.00 -5.50 8.24
N VAL A 140 8.58 -6.61 7.76
CA VAL A 140 8.33 -7.97 8.25
C VAL A 140 8.64 -8.07 9.75
N LYS A 141 9.80 -7.57 10.19
CA LYS A 141 10.21 -7.56 11.60
C LYS A 141 9.30 -6.71 12.50
N ARG A 142 8.74 -5.61 11.99
CA ARG A 142 7.80 -4.77 12.75
C ARG A 142 6.44 -5.48 12.89
N LEU A 143 5.98 -6.19 11.87
CA LEU A 143 4.74 -6.96 11.92
C LEU A 143 4.83 -8.19 12.82
N SER A 144 5.96 -8.89 12.80
CA SER A 144 6.16 -10.08 13.64
C SER A 144 6.07 -9.78 15.14
N LYS A 145 6.33 -8.53 15.55
CA LYS A 145 6.22 -8.06 16.94
C LYS A 145 4.81 -7.64 17.36
N LYS A 146 3.86 -7.55 16.42
CA LYS A 146 2.45 -7.23 16.74
C LYS A 146 1.65 -8.45 17.19
N HIS A 147 2.23 -9.63 17.10
CA HIS A 147 1.64 -10.92 17.48
C HIS A 147 1.97 -11.32 18.91
#